data_AF-A0A3B8WQ03-F1
#
_entry.id   AF-A0A3B8WQ03-F1
#
_cell.length_a   1.000
_cell.length_b   1.000
_cell.length_c   1.000
_cell.angle_alpha   90.00
_cell.angle_beta   90.00
_cell.angle_gamma   90.00
#
_symmetry.space_group_name_H-M   'P 1'
#
loop_
_entity.id
_entity.type
_entity.pdbx_description
1 polymer ?
#
loop_
_entity_poly.entity_id
_entity_poly.type
_entity_poly.pdbx_seq_one_letter_code
_entity_poly.pdbx_strand_id
1 'polypeptide(L)'
;MTTFDRLMQDPKFKDEFEKGYNEFLISEFMIEKMEEENISVRELAKEAKVSPTTIQNLRSGNAESVKYKTLSNIMQKLGYALQPVKMATL
;
A
#
# COMPACT_ATOMS: atom_id res chain seq x y z
N MET A 1 -27.21 -11.85 3.63
CA MET A 1 -26.50 -10.81 2.86
C MET A 1 -26.19 -9.67 3.82
N THR A 2 -24.92 -9.34 3.99
CA THR A 2 -24.45 -8.26 4.86
C THR A 2 -24.58 -6.89 4.15
N THR A 3 -24.38 -5.81 4.90
CA THR A 3 -24.28 -4.46 4.31
C THR A 3 -23.16 -4.38 3.29
N PHE A 4 -22.03 -5.02 3.59
CA PHE A 4 -20.89 -5.12 2.67
C PHE A 4 -21.29 -5.83 1.37
N ASP A 5 -21.88 -7.03 1.47
CA ASP A 5 -22.29 -7.82 0.30
C ASP A 5 -23.24 -7.04 -0.62
N ARG A 6 -24.14 -6.24 -0.02
CA ARG A 6 -25.10 -5.39 -0.73
C ARG A 6 -24.41 -4.24 -1.47
N LEU A 7 -23.46 -3.56 -0.82
CA LEU A 7 -22.74 -2.43 -1.41
C LEU A 7 -21.80 -2.88 -2.54
N MET A 8 -21.16 -4.05 -2.39
CA MET A 8 -20.30 -4.64 -3.42
C MET A 8 -21.03 -5.08 -4.71
N GLN A 9 -22.37 -5.06 -4.73
CA GLN A 9 -23.14 -5.28 -5.96
C GLN A 9 -23.16 -4.04 -6.87
N ASP A 10 -22.95 -2.84 -6.33
CA ASP A 10 -22.83 -1.63 -7.13
C ASP A 10 -21.42 -1.57 -7.75
N PRO A 11 -21.27 -1.63 -9.09
CA PRO A 11 -19.98 -1.61 -9.74
C PRO A 11 -19.15 -0.36 -9.42
N LYS A 12 -19.80 0.79 -9.21
CA LYS A 12 -19.10 2.04 -8.88
C LYS A 12 -18.53 1.97 -7.47
N PHE A 13 -19.34 1.56 -6.51
CA PHE A 13 -18.89 1.35 -5.13
C PHE A 13 -17.76 0.32 -5.07
N LYS A 14 -17.91 -0.79 -5.79
CA LYS A 14 -16.89 -1.84 -5.86
C LYS A 14 -15.55 -1.33 -6.40
N ASP A 15 -15.55 -0.58 -7.51
CA ASP A 15 -14.30 -0.04 -8.09
C ASP A 15 -13.62 0.97 -7.15
N GLU A 16 -14.38 1.85 -6.50
CA GLU A 16 -13.85 2.78 -5.49
C GLU A 16 -13.31 2.05 -4.25
N PHE A 17 -14.03 1.02 -3.78
CA PHE A 17 -13.63 0.19 -2.66
C PHE A 17 -12.35 -0.59 -2.98
N GLU A 18 -12.25 -1.23 -4.14
CA GLU A 18 -11.06 -2.00 -4.54
C GLU A 18 -9.82 -1.11 -4.69
N LYS A 19 -9.97 0.13 -5.18
CA LYS A 19 -8.87 1.12 -5.20
C LYS A 19 -8.39 1.47 -3.80
N GLY A 20 -9.31 1.85 -2.91
CA GLY A 20 -8.98 2.16 -1.52
C GLY A 20 -8.41 0.95 -0.76
N TYR A 21 -8.89 -0.25 -1.08
CA TYR A 21 -8.39 -1.49 -0.49
C TYR A 21 -6.92 -1.77 -0.86
N ASN A 22 -6.51 -1.52 -2.10
CA ASN A 22 -5.11 -1.68 -2.49
C ASN A 22 -4.18 -0.69 -1.79
N GLU A 23 -4.61 0.57 -1.63
CA GLU A 23 -3.86 1.59 -0.88
C GLU A 23 -3.75 1.22 0.61
N PHE A 24 -4.84 0.71 1.18
CA PHE A 24 -4.87 0.17 2.53
C PHE A 24 -3.89 -0.99 2.72
N LEU A 25 -3.87 -1.98 1.81
CA LEU A 25 -2.95 -3.12 1.89
C LEU A 25 -1.48 -2.71 1.90
N ILE A 26 -1.11 -1.70 1.11
CA ILE A 26 0.25 -1.14 1.12
C ILE A 26 0.61 -0.62 2.52
N SER A 27 -0.30 0.11 3.16
CA SER A 27 -0.12 0.64 4.50
C SER A 27 0.03 -0.48 5.53
N GLU A 28 -0.84 -1.49 5.47
CA GLU A 28 -0.82 -2.64 6.40
C GLU A 28 0.48 -3.44 6.29
N PHE A 29 0.91 -3.80 5.07
CA PHE A 29 2.15 -4.54 4.88
C PHE A 29 3.39 -3.76 5.35
N MET A 30 3.36 -2.43 5.20
CA MET A 30 4.42 -1.58 5.76
C MET A 30 4.41 -1.61 7.29
N ILE A 31 3.25 -1.45 7.91
CA ILE A 31 3.11 -1.47 9.37
C ILE A 31 3.57 -2.81 9.93
N GLU A 32 2.98 -3.91 9.44
CA GLU A 32 3.29 -5.27 9.88
C GLU A 32 4.79 -5.55 9.78
N LYS A 33 5.41 -5.25 8.63
CA LYS A 33 6.82 -5.57 8.43
C LYS A 33 7.76 -4.70 9.25
N MET A 34 7.43 -3.42 9.40
CA MET A 34 8.19 -2.51 10.26
C MET A 34 8.10 -2.90 11.74
N GLU A 35 6.96 -3.42 12.18
CA GLU A 35 6.79 -3.94 13.54
C GLU A 35 7.53 -5.27 13.75
N GLU A 36 7.43 -6.20 12.80
CA GLU A 36 8.12 -7.50 12.84
C GLU A 36 9.65 -7.33 12.95
N GLU A 37 10.21 -6.41 12.17
CA GLU A 37 11.66 -6.20 12.09
C GLU A 37 12.16 -5.05 12.98
N ASN A 38 11.26 -4.41 13.74
CA ASN A 38 11.53 -3.24 14.57
C ASN A 38 12.24 -2.09 13.80
N ILE A 39 11.85 -1.89 12.54
CA ILE A 39 12.41 -0.87 11.66
C ILE A 39 11.68 0.46 11.88
N SER A 40 12.45 1.51 12.16
CA SER A 40 11.88 2.86 12.30
C SER A 40 11.62 3.52 10.94
N VAL A 41 10.72 4.52 10.90
CA VAL A 41 10.49 5.38 9.72
C VAL A 41 11.79 5.98 9.18
N ARG A 42 12.68 6.41 10.08
CA ARG A 42 13.94 7.07 9.71
C ARG A 42 14.93 6.08 9.10
N GLU A 43 14.97 4.87 9.63
CA GLU A 43 15.83 3.80 9.14
C GLU A 43 15.40 3.35 7.75
N LEU A 44 14.12 3.03 7.56
CA LEU A 44 13.60 2.66 6.24
C LEU A 44 13.81 3.78 5.21
N ALA A 45 13.59 5.04 5.61
CA ALA A 45 13.83 6.20 4.73
C ALA A 45 15.29 6.29 4.27
N LYS A 46 16.24 6.05 5.18
CA LYS A 46 17.68 6.04 4.88
C LYS A 46 18.03 4.92 3.90
N GLU A 47 17.52 3.72 4.13
CA GLU A 47 17.79 2.55 3.28
C GLU A 47 17.17 2.67 1.88
N ALA A 48 15.94 3.18 1.81
CA ALA A 48 15.23 3.41 0.57
C ALA A 48 15.66 4.71 -0.16
N LYS A 49 16.52 5.52 0.46
CA LYS A 49 17.01 6.82 -0.05
C LYS A 49 15.87 7.79 -0.37
N VAL A 50 14.93 7.92 0.57
CA VAL A 50 13.77 8.82 0.49
C VAL A 50 13.65 9.68 1.74
N SER A 51 12.72 10.63 1.74
CA SER A 51 12.44 11.42 2.95
C SER A 51 11.67 10.59 3.99
N PRO A 52 11.88 10.83 5.30
CA PRO A 52 11.03 10.24 6.35
C PRO A 52 9.54 10.52 6.15
N THR A 53 9.19 11.70 5.63
CA THR A 53 7.80 12.07 5.32
C THR A 53 7.21 11.16 4.24
N THR A 54 8.00 10.75 3.24
CA THR A 54 7.55 9.81 2.21
C THR A 54 7.17 8.47 2.82
N ILE A 55 8.01 7.93 3.72
CA ILE A 55 7.71 6.69 4.44
C ILE A 55 6.49 6.85 5.35
N GLN A 56 6.43 7.96 6.09
CA GLN A 56 5.32 8.24 7.01
C GLN A 56 3.97 8.33 6.28
N ASN A 57 3.91 9.03 5.14
CA ASN A 57 2.68 9.20 4.38
C ASN A 57 2.21 7.88 3.76
N LEU A 58 3.13 7.04 3.27
CA LEU A 58 2.80 5.71 2.76
C LEU A 58 2.28 4.80 3.89
N ARG A 59 2.96 4.79 5.04
CA ARG A 59 2.58 4.01 6.22
C ARG A 59 1.26 4.45 6.86
N SER A 60 0.80 5.67 6.60
CA SER A 60 -0.46 6.18 7.14
C SER A 60 -1.58 6.26 6.11
N GLY A 61 -1.37 5.74 4.89
CA GLY A 61 -2.34 5.84 3.80
C GLY A 61 -2.61 7.27 3.30
N ASN A 62 -1.78 8.26 3.65
CA ASN A 62 -1.98 9.68 3.30
C ASN A 62 -1.18 10.10 2.06
N ALA A 63 -0.58 9.15 1.33
CA ALA A 63 0.20 9.47 0.15
C ALA A 63 -0.71 9.67 -1.07
N GLU A 64 -0.91 10.92 -1.50
CA GLU A 64 -1.68 11.24 -2.71
C GLU A 64 -1.05 10.66 -4.00
N SER A 65 0.27 10.56 -4.04
CA SER A 65 0.99 9.94 -5.15
C SER A 65 2.38 9.48 -4.75
N VAL A 66 2.89 8.46 -5.45
CA VAL A 66 4.26 7.97 -5.30
C VAL A 66 4.79 7.47 -6.64
N LYS A 67 6.06 7.77 -6.95
CA LYS A 67 6.69 7.21 -8.15
C LYS A 67 6.83 5.69 -7.98
N TYR A 68 6.46 4.92 -9.00
CA TYR A 68 6.59 3.46 -8.99
C TYR A 68 7.97 2.98 -8.51
N LYS A 69 9.05 3.56 -9.05
CA LYS A 69 10.43 3.22 -8.66
C LYS A 69 10.69 3.44 -7.16
N THR A 70 10.11 4.48 -6.58
CA THR A 70 10.21 4.77 -5.15
C THR A 70 9.46 3.74 -4.33
N LEU A 71 8.19 3.48 -4.67
CA LEU A 71 7.38 2.48 -3.96
C LEU A 71 8.00 1.08 -4.07
N SER A 72 8.43 0.68 -5.26
CA SER A 72 9.09 -0.61 -5.51
C SER A 72 10.36 -0.77 -4.68
N ASN A 73 11.20 0.27 -4.59
CA ASN A 73 12.41 0.23 -3.77
C ASN A 73 12.07 0.06 -2.27
N ILE A 74 11.06 0.77 -1.76
CA ILE A 74 10.62 0.66 -0.36
C ILE A 74 10.11 -0.77 -0.09
N MET A 75 9.24 -1.28 -0.96
CA MET A 75 8.66 -2.62 -0.83
C MET A 75 9.74 -3.71 -0.85
N GLN A 76 10.74 -3.59 -1.72
CA GLN A 76 11.87 -4.53 -1.77
C GLN A 76 12.69 -4.53 -0.47
N LYS A 77 12.83 -3.39 0.20
CA LYS A 77 13.51 -3.32 1.51
C LYS A 77 12.72 -4.02 2.61
N LEU A 78 11.41 -4.06 2.47
CA LEU A 78 10.49 -4.79 3.33
C LEU A 78 10.28 -6.25 2.89
N GLY A 79 11.04 -6.75 1.91
CA GLY A 79 10.94 -8.13 1.43
C GLY A 79 9.80 -8.40 0.45
N TYR A 80 9.14 -7.37 -0.07
CA TYR A 80 8.03 -7.47 -1.01
C TYR A 80 8.42 -7.08 -2.45
N ALA A 81 7.71 -7.65 -3.42
CA ALA A 81 7.84 -7.28 -4.84
C ALA A 81 6.50 -6.76 -5.36
N LEU A 82 6.54 -5.63 -6.08
CA LEU A 82 5.38 -5.15 -6.84
C LEU A 82 5.35 -5.85 -8.20
N GLN A 83 4.21 -6.44 -8.54
CA GLN A 83 4.02 -7.13 -9.82
C GLN A 83 2.71 -6.69 -10.45
N PRO A 84 2.69 -6.47 -11.78
CA PRO A 84 1.43 -6.25 -12.48
C PRO A 84 0.58 -7.53 -12.43
N VAL A 85 -0.69 -7.38 -12.06
CA VAL A 85 -1.67 -8.46 -12.08
C VAL A 85 -2.61 -8.24 -13.26
N LYS A 86 -2.83 -9.28 -14.07
CA LYS A 86 -3.82 -9.23 -15.14
C LYS A 86 -5.22 -9.27 -14.50
N MET A 87 -5.99 -8.20 -14.69
CA MET A 87 -7.40 -8.18 -14.30
C MET A 87 -8.16 -9.21 -15.13
N ALA A 88 -9.05 -9.98 -14.51
CA ALA A 88 -9.97 -10.84 -15.25
C ALA A 88 -10.85 -9.94 -16.13
N THR A 89 -10.79 -10.14 -17.45
CA THR A 89 -11.73 -9.50 -18.36
C THR A 89 -13.09 -10.15 -18.14
N LEU A 90 -14.12 -9.33 -17.90
CA LEU A 90 -15.52 -9.77 -17.95
C LEU A 90 -15.89 -10.25 -19.35
#